data_AF-A0A9N9FJF8-F1
#
_entry.id   AF-A0A9N9FJF8-F1
#
_cell.length_a   1.000
_cell.length_b   1.000
_cell.length_c   1.000
_cell.angle_alpha   90.00
_cell.angle_beta   90.00
_cell.angle_gamma   90.00
#
_symmetry.space_group_name_H-M   'P 1'
#
loop_
_entity.id
_entity.type
_entity.pdbx_description
1 polymer ?
#
loop_
_entity_poly.entity_id
_entity_poly.type
_entity_poly.pdbx_seq_one_letter_code
_entity_poly.pdbx_strand_id
1 'polypeptide(L)'
;MNTKIFIELRGIKPKLSRACHVPNYFLSFDFRGFPYTEPCFANIFHFSPPTPADGSHPIITREYAWEVHRRCNTGIPFEWDEKNPMDSLPPVLQGVLYKISKEQYQRVIRSEGGWGWDDVPRGYNELEVECVTYDGEKIVAKTLISRPESISTDLQTSERYHNILKEGAREHNMNFNYQTYLATKITPYKITNTRKKIGKALLYTLFLPAFSIGMLFFIISVKLGIRAPRWVAVYTSYLSKGIHIMHDKYFEPYFGSGNNNLDEVD
;
A
#
# COMPACT_ATOMS: atom_id res chain seq x y z
N MET A 1 5.68 -3.84 -9.90
CA MET A 1 5.13 -3.25 -11.14
C MET A 1 6.17 -2.40 -11.85
N ASN A 2 6.84 -1.45 -11.21
CA ASN A 2 7.87 -0.66 -11.89
C ASN A 2 9.20 -1.43 -12.02
N THR A 3 9.72 -1.51 -13.24
CA THR A 3 10.92 -2.30 -13.58
C THR A 3 12.16 -1.72 -12.92
N LYS A 4 12.29 -0.39 -12.84
CA LYS A 4 13.43 0.27 -12.19
C LYS A 4 13.54 -0.10 -10.71
N ILE A 5 12.42 -0.05 -9.98
CA ILE A 5 12.39 -0.44 -8.56
C ILE A 5 12.66 -1.94 -8.38
N PHE A 6 12.05 -2.78 -9.22
CA PHE A 6 12.11 -4.23 -9.05
C PHE A 6 13.45 -4.82 -9.51
N ILE A 7 14.02 -4.34 -10.61
CA ILE A 7 15.24 -4.86 -11.21
C ILE A 7 16.48 -4.16 -10.67
N GLU A 8 16.50 -2.83 -10.65
CA GLU A 8 17.71 -2.08 -10.28
C GLU A 8 17.89 -2.01 -8.77
N LEU A 9 16.87 -1.57 -8.02
CA LEU A 9 17.00 -1.37 -6.57
C LEU A 9 16.96 -2.67 -5.77
N ARG A 10 16.14 -3.64 -6.18
CA ARG A 10 16.01 -4.94 -5.49
C ARG A 10 16.92 -6.02 -6.05
N GLY A 11 17.60 -5.77 -7.17
CA GLY A 11 18.48 -6.75 -7.82
C GLY A 11 17.76 -8.02 -8.27
N ILE A 12 16.46 -7.93 -8.56
CA ILE A 12 15.65 -9.08 -9.00
C ILE A 12 15.68 -9.13 -10.52
N LYS A 13 16.08 -10.27 -11.07
CA LYS A 13 16.10 -10.51 -12.52
C LYS A 13 15.01 -11.54 -12.84
N PRO A 14 13.78 -11.10 -13.17
CA PRO A 14 12.71 -12.02 -13.51
C PRO A 14 13.00 -12.75 -14.81
N LYS A 15 12.69 -14.05 -14.85
CA LYS A 15 12.75 -14.88 -16.07
C LYS A 15 11.60 -14.59 -17.03
N LEU A 16 10.47 -14.15 -16.49
CA LEU A 16 9.26 -13.83 -17.23
C LEU A 16 8.47 -12.78 -16.44
N SER A 17 7.85 -11.84 -17.16
CA SER A 17 6.97 -10.80 -16.61
C SER A 17 5.71 -10.73 -17.46
N ARG A 18 4.52 -10.88 -16.87
CA ARG A 18 3.22 -10.80 -17.58
C ARG A 18 2.22 -9.97 -16.80
N ALA A 19 1.51 -9.08 -17.49
CA ALA A 19 0.37 -8.37 -16.90
C ALA A 19 -0.78 -9.35 -16.61
N CYS A 20 -1.50 -9.11 -15.53
CA CYS A 20 -2.62 -9.95 -15.12
C CYS A 20 -3.67 -9.13 -14.37
N HIS A 21 -4.87 -9.69 -14.33
CA HIS A 21 -5.92 -9.36 -13.37
C HIS A 21 -5.78 -10.25 -12.15
N VAL A 22 -6.17 -9.73 -10.98
CA VAL A 22 -6.27 -10.51 -9.74
C VAL A 22 -7.74 -10.43 -9.30
N PRO A 23 -8.60 -11.36 -9.78
CA PRO A 23 -10.02 -11.35 -9.45
C PRO A 23 -10.25 -11.33 -7.94
N ASN A 24 -11.34 -10.68 -7.51
CA ASN A 24 -11.72 -10.54 -6.10
C ASN A 24 -10.78 -9.68 -5.24
N TYR A 25 -9.91 -8.87 -5.85
CA TYR A 25 -9.10 -7.90 -5.12
C TYR A 25 -9.18 -6.52 -5.75
N PHE A 26 -8.99 -5.49 -4.93
CA PHE A 26 -8.77 -4.10 -5.35
C PHE A 26 -7.39 -3.63 -4.91
N LEU A 27 -6.85 -2.64 -5.62
CA LEU A 27 -5.71 -1.88 -5.12
C LEU A 27 -6.18 -0.94 -4.01
N SER A 28 -5.57 -1.05 -2.83
CA SER A 28 -5.81 -0.13 -1.73
C SER A 28 -4.55 0.63 -1.31
N PHE A 29 -4.74 1.75 -0.63
CA PHE A 29 -3.76 2.60 0.02
C PHE A 29 -4.15 2.68 1.50
N ASP A 30 -3.84 1.61 2.22
CA ASP A 30 -4.18 1.49 3.65
C ASP A 30 -3.00 1.02 4.51
N PHE A 31 -1.81 0.81 3.93
CA PHE A 31 -0.62 0.51 4.71
C PHE A 31 0.02 1.81 5.18
N ARG A 32 -0.06 2.09 6.49
CA ARG A 32 0.52 3.32 7.07
C ARG A 32 2.03 3.40 6.88
N GLY A 33 2.48 4.49 6.27
CA GLY A 33 3.87 4.87 6.14
C GLY A 33 4.30 5.95 7.15
N PHE A 34 5.24 6.80 6.76
CA PHE A 34 5.74 7.88 7.61
C PHE A 34 5.00 9.20 7.26
N PRO A 35 4.27 9.82 8.21
CA PRO A 35 3.50 11.02 7.94
C PRO A 35 4.33 12.16 7.35
N TYR A 36 3.73 12.98 6.48
CA TYR A 36 4.33 14.11 5.75
C TYR A 36 5.41 13.78 4.68
N THR A 37 5.87 12.54 4.58
CA THR A 37 6.90 12.16 3.59
C THR A 37 6.39 11.09 2.65
N GLU A 38 6.04 9.94 3.21
CA GLU A 38 5.57 8.77 2.49
C GLU A 38 4.42 8.16 3.31
N PRO A 39 3.26 8.85 3.36
CA PRO A 39 2.23 8.56 4.36
C PRO A 39 1.55 7.21 4.18
N CYS A 40 1.54 6.68 2.97
CA CYS A 40 0.87 5.42 2.65
C CYS A 40 1.60 4.64 1.58
N PHE A 41 1.52 3.31 1.68
CA PHE A 41 1.92 2.37 0.66
C PHE A 41 0.73 1.57 0.15
N ALA A 42 0.89 0.95 -1.02
CA ALA A 42 -0.14 0.11 -1.60
C ALA A 42 -0.31 -1.20 -0.82
N ASN A 43 -1.54 -1.69 -0.81
CA ASN A 43 -1.96 -2.99 -0.32
C ASN A 43 -3.03 -3.54 -1.28
N ILE A 44 -3.52 -4.75 -0.98
CA ILE A 44 -4.68 -5.34 -1.65
C ILE A 44 -5.86 -5.41 -0.67
N PHE A 45 -7.06 -5.11 -1.18
CA PHE A 45 -8.32 -5.24 -0.46
C PHE A 45 -9.12 -6.39 -1.06
N HIS A 46 -9.54 -7.36 -0.26
CA HIS A 46 -10.34 -8.49 -0.74
C HIS A 46 -11.81 -8.09 -0.94
N PHE A 47 -12.33 -8.33 -2.13
CA PHE A 47 -13.74 -8.15 -2.45
C PHE A 47 -14.57 -9.15 -1.64
N SER A 48 -15.21 -8.63 -0.58
CA SER A 48 -16.00 -9.43 0.37
C SER A 48 -17.23 -8.64 0.82
N PRO A 49 -18.15 -8.33 -0.12
CA PRO A 49 -19.42 -7.70 0.24
C PRO A 49 -20.20 -8.55 1.25
N PRO A 50 -21.01 -7.91 2.12
CA PRO A 50 -21.81 -8.62 3.09
C PRO A 50 -22.79 -9.57 2.39
N THR A 51 -22.91 -10.77 2.95
CA THR A 51 -23.92 -11.75 2.53
C THR A 51 -25.11 -11.63 3.47
N PRO A 52 -26.34 -11.40 2.95
CA PRO A 52 -27.53 -11.32 3.79
C PRO A 52 -27.78 -12.59 4.60
N ALA A 53 -28.45 -12.45 5.75
CA ALA A 53 -28.67 -13.55 6.69
C ALA A 53 -29.57 -14.67 6.12
N ASP A 54 -30.36 -14.37 5.08
CA ASP A 54 -31.19 -15.32 4.36
C ASP A 54 -30.40 -16.18 3.34
N GLY A 55 -29.09 -15.95 3.21
CA GLY A 55 -28.21 -16.70 2.30
C GLY A 55 -28.31 -16.27 0.85
N SER A 56 -28.96 -15.13 0.54
CA SER A 56 -28.99 -14.60 -0.82
C SER A 56 -27.59 -14.21 -1.31
N HIS A 57 -27.47 -13.91 -2.61
CA HIS A 57 -26.21 -13.44 -3.18
C HIS A 57 -25.67 -12.20 -2.45
N PRO A 58 -24.33 -12.03 -2.36
CA PRO A 58 -23.74 -10.87 -1.71
C PRO A 58 -24.22 -9.57 -2.33
N ILE A 59 -24.55 -8.60 -1.47
CA ILE A 59 -25.09 -7.30 -1.88
C ILE A 59 -24.06 -6.22 -1.59
N ILE A 60 -23.80 -5.36 -2.58
CA ILE A 60 -22.99 -4.17 -2.37
C ILE A 60 -23.88 -3.13 -1.73
N THR A 61 -23.62 -2.85 -0.45
CA THR A 61 -24.28 -1.77 0.28
C THR A 61 -23.48 -0.48 0.15
N ARG A 62 -24.13 0.64 0.44
CA ARG A 62 -23.47 1.95 0.49
C ARG A 62 -22.34 1.97 1.52
N GLU A 63 -22.53 1.29 2.66
CA GLU A 63 -21.54 1.20 3.74
C GLU A 63 -20.30 0.42 3.31
N TYR A 64 -20.50 -0.70 2.60
CA TYR A 64 -19.39 -1.48 2.06
C TYR A 64 -18.63 -0.68 0.99
N ALA A 65 -19.35 -0.04 0.06
CA ALA A 65 -18.73 0.81 -0.96
C ALA A 65 -17.96 1.99 -0.34
N TRP A 66 -18.50 2.59 0.73
CA TRP A 66 -17.83 3.66 1.48
C TRP A 66 -16.53 3.18 2.14
N GLU A 67 -16.53 2.00 2.76
CA GLU A 67 -15.30 1.43 3.34
C GLU A 67 -14.25 1.13 2.27
N VAL A 68 -14.67 0.60 1.12
CA VAL A 68 -13.78 0.41 -0.04
C VAL A 68 -13.21 1.75 -0.51
N HIS A 69 -14.05 2.80 -0.63
CA HIS A 69 -13.65 4.14 -1.04
C HIS A 69 -12.55 4.73 -0.16
N ARG A 70 -12.73 4.67 1.16
CA ARG A 70 -11.77 5.19 2.17
C ARG A 70 -10.42 4.48 2.15
N ARG A 71 -10.33 3.31 1.51
CA ARG A 71 -9.09 2.54 1.39
C ARG A 71 -8.53 2.56 -0.02
N CYS A 72 -9.35 2.72 -1.05
CA CYS A 72 -8.91 2.61 -2.45
C CYS A 72 -8.82 3.96 -3.16
N ASN A 73 -9.63 4.95 -2.77
CA ASN A 73 -9.86 6.19 -3.52
C ASN A 73 -9.93 7.44 -2.62
N THR A 74 -9.20 7.45 -1.51
CA THR A 74 -9.11 8.63 -0.63
C THR A 74 -8.66 9.88 -1.39
N GLY A 75 -9.30 11.02 -1.08
CA GLY A 75 -8.96 12.32 -1.65
C GLY A 75 -9.77 12.69 -2.89
N ILE A 76 -10.80 11.91 -3.23
CA ILE A 76 -11.90 12.33 -4.11
C ILE A 76 -13.24 12.14 -3.38
N PRO A 77 -14.30 12.90 -3.74
CA PRO A 77 -15.63 12.69 -3.19
C PRO A 77 -16.13 11.27 -3.44
N PHE A 78 -16.87 10.72 -2.47
CA PHE A 78 -17.54 9.44 -2.62
C PHE A 78 -18.84 9.61 -3.41
N GLU A 79 -18.99 8.81 -4.46
CA GLU A 79 -20.15 8.78 -5.32
C GLU A 79 -20.83 7.42 -5.17
N TRP A 80 -22.12 7.42 -4.84
CA TRP A 80 -22.92 6.21 -4.68
C TRP A 80 -23.93 6.11 -5.82
N ASP A 81 -23.82 5.06 -6.63
CA ASP A 81 -24.80 4.69 -7.64
C ASP A 81 -25.73 3.61 -7.08
N GLU A 82 -26.94 4.02 -6.69
CA GLU A 82 -27.97 3.12 -6.17
C GLU A 82 -28.52 2.15 -7.24
N LYS A 83 -28.48 2.54 -8.52
CA LYS A 83 -28.96 1.71 -9.64
C LYS A 83 -27.93 0.67 -10.02
N ASN A 84 -26.65 1.02 -9.99
CA ASN A 84 -25.53 0.14 -10.28
C ASN A 84 -24.46 0.18 -9.17
N PRO A 85 -24.71 -0.46 -8.01
CA PRO A 85 -23.76 -0.45 -6.88
C PRO A 85 -22.32 -0.86 -7.22
N MET A 86 -22.13 -1.75 -8.20
CA MET A 86 -20.80 -2.15 -8.69
C MET A 86 -19.98 -0.97 -9.23
N ASP A 87 -20.63 0.03 -9.83
CA ASP A 87 -19.96 1.19 -10.43
C ASP A 87 -19.43 2.16 -9.37
N SER A 88 -19.84 1.99 -8.11
CA SER A 88 -19.31 2.70 -6.95
C SER A 88 -18.00 2.08 -6.41
N LEU A 89 -17.52 0.99 -7.01
CA LEU A 89 -16.31 0.28 -6.59
C LEU A 89 -15.15 0.54 -7.56
N PRO A 90 -13.89 0.46 -7.08
CA PRO A 90 -12.73 0.52 -7.95
C PRO A 90 -12.67 -0.70 -8.90
N PRO A 91 -11.93 -0.59 -10.03
CA PRO A 91 -11.72 -1.73 -10.90
C PRO A 91 -10.94 -2.83 -10.17
N VAL A 92 -11.14 -4.07 -10.61
CA VAL A 92 -10.37 -5.23 -10.15
C VAL A 92 -8.87 -4.94 -10.26
N LEU A 93 -8.14 -5.35 -9.22
CA LEU A 93 -6.69 -5.23 -9.11
C LEU A 93 -6.01 -5.77 -10.37
N GLN A 94 -5.12 -4.96 -10.92
CA GLN A 94 -4.21 -5.38 -11.97
C GLN A 94 -2.78 -5.32 -11.46
N GLY A 95 -1.98 -6.29 -11.91
CA GLY A 95 -0.63 -6.49 -11.43
C GLY A 95 0.26 -7.12 -12.49
N VAL A 96 1.47 -7.45 -12.06
CA VAL A 96 2.48 -8.09 -12.91
C VAL A 96 2.96 -9.36 -12.22
N LEU A 97 2.81 -10.49 -12.91
CA LEU A 97 3.39 -11.76 -12.51
C LEU A 97 4.86 -11.77 -12.87
N TYR A 98 5.72 -12.01 -11.89
CA TYR A 98 7.16 -12.20 -12.10
C TYR A 98 7.55 -13.63 -11.78
N LYS A 99 8.16 -14.33 -12.74
CA LYS A 99 8.79 -15.63 -12.50
C LYS A 99 10.22 -15.41 -12.00
N ILE A 100 10.44 -15.61 -10.70
CA ILE A 100 11.72 -15.38 -10.03
C ILE A 100 12.22 -16.65 -9.33
N SER A 101 13.51 -16.69 -8.98
CA SER A 101 14.06 -17.82 -8.20
C SER A 101 13.59 -17.77 -6.75
N LYS A 102 13.70 -18.90 -6.04
CA LYS A 102 13.36 -18.97 -4.60
C LYS A 102 14.23 -18.01 -3.78
N GLU A 103 15.50 -17.86 -4.13
CA GLU A 103 16.45 -16.97 -3.45
C GLU A 103 16.07 -15.51 -3.65
N GLN A 104 15.64 -15.14 -4.87
CA GLN A 104 15.12 -13.80 -5.17
C GLN A 104 13.82 -13.53 -4.40
N TYR A 105 12.92 -14.52 -4.33
CA TYR A 105 11.70 -14.41 -3.55
C TYR A 105 12.00 -14.19 -2.06
N GLN A 106 12.95 -14.93 -1.49
CA GLN A 106 13.39 -14.72 -0.11
C GLN A 106 14.02 -13.33 0.12
N ARG A 107 14.61 -12.70 -0.90
CA ARG A 107 15.06 -11.30 -0.81
C ARG A 107 13.89 -10.34 -0.77
N VAL A 108 12.84 -10.57 -1.57
CA VAL A 108 11.59 -9.78 -1.53
C VAL A 108 11.01 -9.81 -0.12
N ILE A 109 10.77 -11.01 0.43
CA ILE A 109 10.17 -11.17 1.77
C ILE A 109 10.99 -10.50 2.88
N ARG A 110 12.33 -10.50 2.77
CA ARG A 110 13.20 -9.81 3.74
C ARG A 110 13.16 -8.28 3.63
N SER A 111 12.82 -7.76 2.45
CA SER A 111 12.76 -6.32 2.17
C SER A 111 11.37 -5.71 2.33
N GLU A 112 10.33 -6.54 2.34
CA GLU A 112 8.94 -6.11 2.51
C GLU A 112 8.59 -6.09 4.01
N GLY A 113 7.79 -5.12 4.44
CA GLY A 113 7.57 -4.78 5.85
C GLY A 113 7.31 -5.99 6.77
N GLY A 114 7.80 -5.93 8.01
CA GLY A 114 7.76 -7.05 8.97
C GLY A 114 9.06 -7.85 9.03
N TRP A 115 10.05 -7.53 8.18
CA TRP A 115 11.43 -8.05 8.24
C TRP A 115 11.53 -9.59 8.18
N GLY A 116 10.55 -10.23 7.55
CA GLY A 116 10.40 -11.68 7.48
C GLY A 116 9.93 -12.35 8.77
N TRP A 117 9.57 -11.61 9.82
CA TRP A 117 9.07 -12.14 11.10
C TRP A 117 7.53 -12.14 11.15
N ASP A 118 6.92 -13.32 11.27
CA ASP A 118 5.47 -13.50 11.28
C ASP A 118 4.82 -13.09 12.60
N ASP A 119 5.58 -13.09 13.69
CA ASP A 119 5.13 -12.76 15.04
C ASP A 119 5.18 -11.26 15.38
N VAL A 120 5.57 -10.42 14.41
CA VAL A 120 5.56 -8.96 14.56
C VAL A 120 4.20 -8.44 14.10
N PRO A 121 3.50 -7.59 14.86
CA PRO A 121 2.13 -7.20 14.52
C PRO A 121 2.01 -6.37 13.24
N ARG A 122 3.06 -5.60 12.89
CA ARG A 122 3.09 -4.70 11.73
C ARG A 122 3.97 -5.27 10.62
N GLY A 123 3.53 -5.10 9.37
CA GLY A 123 4.20 -5.62 8.19
C GLY A 123 3.22 -6.24 7.19
N TYR A 124 3.74 -7.07 6.30
CA TYR A 124 2.94 -7.84 5.36
C TYR A 124 2.96 -9.32 5.71
N ASN A 125 1.89 -10.02 5.32
CA ASN A 125 1.81 -11.47 5.25
C ASN A 125 1.87 -11.92 3.79
N GLU A 126 2.35 -13.13 3.56
CA GLU A 126 2.21 -13.81 2.28
C GLU A 126 0.75 -14.25 2.07
N LEU A 127 0.27 -14.12 0.83
CA LEU A 127 -1.03 -14.62 0.41
C LEU A 127 -0.89 -15.23 -0.99
N GLU A 128 -1.61 -16.32 -1.24
CA GLU A 128 -1.77 -16.86 -2.59
C GLU A 128 -3.06 -16.32 -3.21
N VAL A 129 -2.96 -15.85 -4.45
CA VAL A 129 -4.07 -15.28 -5.21
C VAL A 129 -4.15 -15.92 -6.58
N GLU A 130 -5.37 -16.09 -7.09
CA GLU A 130 -5.60 -16.44 -8.50
C GLU A 130 -5.35 -15.19 -9.35
N CYS A 131 -4.49 -15.33 -10.36
CA CYS A 131 -4.23 -14.31 -11.36
C CYS A 131 -4.70 -14.82 -12.72
N VAL A 132 -5.30 -13.94 -13.51
CA VAL A 132 -5.71 -14.21 -14.90
C VAL A 132 -4.90 -13.30 -15.81
N THR A 133 -4.04 -13.87 -16.64
CA THR A 133 -3.26 -13.11 -17.62
C THR A 133 -4.17 -12.59 -18.74
N TYR A 134 -3.69 -11.61 -19.51
CA TYR A 134 -4.53 -10.98 -20.56
C TYR A 134 -4.86 -11.90 -21.73
N ASP A 135 -4.08 -12.96 -21.94
CA ASP A 135 -4.36 -14.06 -22.86
C ASP A 135 -5.21 -15.19 -22.23
N GLY A 136 -5.72 -14.99 -21.01
CA GLY A 136 -6.72 -15.85 -20.37
C GLY A 136 -6.15 -17.01 -19.54
N GLU A 137 -4.83 -17.10 -19.35
CA GLU A 137 -4.23 -18.14 -18.52
C GLU A 137 -4.46 -17.86 -17.03
N LYS A 138 -4.88 -18.89 -16.30
CA LYS A 138 -5.04 -18.83 -14.84
C LYS A 138 -3.77 -19.32 -14.15
N ILE A 139 -3.21 -18.49 -13.27
CA ILE A 139 -1.97 -18.77 -12.54
C ILE A 139 -2.18 -18.41 -11.07
N VAL A 140 -1.92 -19.36 -10.17
CA VAL A 140 -1.84 -19.05 -8.74
C VAL A 140 -0.47 -18.46 -8.44
N ALA A 141 -0.45 -17.29 -7.79
CA ALA A 141 0.77 -16.56 -7.49
C ALA A 141 0.80 -16.08 -6.04
N LYS A 142 2.02 -15.95 -5.51
CA LYS A 142 2.26 -15.35 -4.20
C LYS A 142 2.29 -13.83 -4.30
N THR A 143 1.56 -13.18 -3.41
CA THR A 143 1.53 -11.72 -3.20
C THR A 143 1.67 -11.40 -1.71
N LEU A 144 1.61 -10.11 -1.38
CA LEU A 144 1.68 -9.60 -0.02
C LEU A 144 0.41 -8.83 0.34
N ILE A 145 -0.03 -9.01 1.59
CA ILE A 145 -1.18 -8.30 2.16
C ILE A 145 -0.83 -7.74 3.55
N SER A 146 -1.27 -6.53 3.86
CA SER A 146 -0.99 -5.88 5.14
C SER A 146 -1.50 -6.70 6.33
N ARG A 147 -0.72 -6.72 7.41
CA ARG A 147 -1.19 -7.20 8.72
C ARG A 147 -2.20 -6.20 9.31
N PRO A 148 -3.15 -6.67 10.15
CA PRO A 148 -4.20 -5.80 10.69
C PRO A 148 -3.70 -4.52 11.38
N GLU A 149 -2.61 -4.59 12.17
CA GLU A 149 -2.07 -3.40 12.85
C GLU A 149 -1.36 -2.38 11.93
N SER A 150 -1.12 -2.75 10.67
CA SER A 150 -0.59 -1.85 9.64
C SER A 150 -1.69 -1.12 8.86
N ILE A 151 -2.95 -1.58 8.96
CA ILE A 151 -4.07 -1.07 8.17
C ILE A 151 -4.65 0.19 8.80
N SER A 152 -4.89 1.21 7.98
CA SER A 152 -5.65 2.41 8.34
C SER A 152 -6.38 2.95 7.12
N THR A 153 -7.53 3.56 7.36
CA THR A 153 -8.32 4.22 6.32
C THR A 153 -7.87 5.66 6.09
N ASP A 154 -8.42 6.27 5.05
CA ASP A 154 -8.29 7.69 4.73
C ASP A 154 -6.84 8.14 4.55
N LEU A 155 -5.99 7.25 4.01
CA LEU A 155 -4.62 7.58 3.68
C LEU A 155 -4.48 7.94 2.21
N GLN A 156 -3.49 8.75 1.88
CA GLN A 156 -3.09 9.04 0.51
C GLN A 156 -1.62 8.68 0.30
N THR A 157 -1.28 8.19 -0.90
CA THR A 157 0.10 7.89 -1.29
C THR A 157 0.92 9.17 -1.49
N SER A 158 2.25 9.09 -1.42
CA SER A 158 3.08 10.20 -1.94
C SER A 158 2.98 10.31 -3.47
N GLU A 159 3.31 11.49 -4.00
CA GLU A 159 3.40 11.73 -5.45
C GLU A 159 4.47 10.86 -6.11
N ARG A 160 5.61 10.68 -5.43
CA ARG A 160 6.69 9.80 -5.89
C ARG A 160 6.20 8.37 -6.09
N TYR A 161 5.50 7.81 -5.11
CA TYR A 161 5.00 6.43 -5.17
C TYR A 161 3.85 6.28 -6.16
N HIS A 162 2.97 7.28 -6.27
CA HIS A 162 1.94 7.33 -7.30
C HIS A 162 2.52 7.26 -8.71
N ASN A 163 3.59 8.02 -8.98
CA ASN A 163 4.26 8.01 -10.28
C ASN A 163 4.87 6.64 -10.61
N ILE A 164 5.46 5.96 -9.62
CA ILE A 164 5.99 4.58 -9.78
C ILE A 164 4.88 3.62 -10.23
N LEU A 165 3.66 3.74 -9.67
CA LEU A 165 2.53 2.89 -10.06
C LEU A 165 2.08 3.17 -11.49
N LYS A 166 1.91 4.44 -11.87
CA LYS A 166 1.54 4.85 -13.23
C LYS A 166 2.56 4.40 -14.27
N GLU A 167 3.85 4.61 -13.98
CA GLU A 167 4.95 4.17 -14.84
C GLU A 167 4.95 2.66 -15.00
N GLY A 168 4.83 1.89 -13.91
CA GLY A 168 4.79 0.43 -13.95
C GLY A 168 3.59 -0.11 -14.75
N ALA A 169 2.42 0.53 -14.61
CA ALA A 169 1.24 0.16 -15.39
C ALA A 169 1.44 0.39 -16.90
N ARG A 170 2.07 1.50 -17.27
CA ARG A 170 2.42 1.82 -18.66
C ARG A 170 3.49 0.89 -19.22
N GLU A 171 4.56 0.63 -18.46
CA GLU A 171 5.65 -0.27 -18.86
C GLU A 171 5.17 -1.68 -19.19
N HIS A 172 4.17 -2.17 -18.45
CA HIS A 172 3.62 -3.50 -18.64
C HIS A 172 2.34 -3.53 -19.50
N ASN A 173 2.02 -2.43 -20.20
CA ASN A 173 0.85 -2.32 -21.07
C ASN A 173 -0.45 -2.76 -20.39
N MET A 174 -0.66 -2.35 -19.13
CA MET A 174 -1.92 -2.63 -18.44
C MET A 174 -3.10 -2.02 -19.20
N ASN A 175 -4.31 -2.55 -19.02
CA ASN A 175 -5.50 -2.06 -19.74
C ASN A 175 -5.69 -0.54 -19.50
N PHE A 176 -6.05 0.18 -20.57
CA PHE A 176 -6.30 1.61 -20.58
C PHE A 176 -7.23 2.09 -19.44
N ASN A 177 -8.31 1.35 -19.14
CA ASN A 177 -9.24 1.71 -18.07
C ASN A 177 -8.54 1.74 -16.70
N TYR A 178 -7.61 0.81 -16.46
CA TYR A 178 -6.87 0.75 -15.20
C TYR A 178 -5.80 1.83 -15.12
N GLN A 179 -5.13 2.13 -16.24
CA GLN A 179 -4.19 3.26 -16.30
C GLN A 179 -4.92 4.59 -16.02
N THR A 180 -6.11 4.78 -16.59
CA THR A 180 -6.97 5.95 -16.35
C THR A 180 -7.42 6.02 -14.89
N TYR A 181 -7.83 4.89 -14.30
CA TYR A 181 -8.14 4.79 -12.88
C TYR A 181 -6.96 5.26 -12.01
N LEU A 182 -5.76 4.70 -12.23
CA LEU A 182 -4.56 5.11 -11.49
C LEU A 182 -4.27 6.60 -11.65
N ALA A 183 -4.48 7.17 -12.84
CA ALA A 183 -4.18 8.57 -13.11
C ALA A 183 -5.20 9.56 -12.50
N THR A 184 -6.48 9.18 -12.41
CA THR A 184 -7.59 10.11 -12.13
C THR A 184 -8.30 9.88 -10.81
N LYS A 185 -8.30 8.64 -10.31
CA LYS A 185 -9.04 8.25 -9.09
C LYS A 185 -8.13 8.06 -7.88
N ILE A 186 -6.81 8.19 -8.05
CA ILE A 186 -5.82 8.15 -6.97
C ILE A 186 -5.23 9.55 -6.79
N THR A 187 -5.53 10.18 -5.66
CA THR A 187 -5.02 11.53 -5.32
C THR A 187 -3.80 11.42 -4.39
N PRO A 188 -2.62 11.92 -4.78
CA PRO A 188 -1.47 11.93 -3.89
C PRO A 188 -1.57 12.97 -2.77
N TYR A 189 -0.97 12.64 -1.63
CA TYR A 189 -0.72 13.57 -0.52
C TYR A 189 0.20 14.71 -0.96
N LYS A 190 -0.12 15.94 -0.57
CA LYS A 190 0.66 17.15 -0.84
C LYS A 190 0.78 18.01 0.40
N ILE A 191 1.96 18.60 0.60
CA ILE A 191 2.16 19.62 1.62
C ILE A 191 1.94 20.99 0.98
N THR A 192 0.77 21.57 1.18
CA THR A 192 0.39 22.84 0.56
C THR A 192 0.73 24.04 1.44
N ASN A 193 0.60 23.91 2.77
CA ASN A 193 0.74 25.01 3.70
C ASN A 193 2.04 24.97 4.56
N THR A 194 2.42 26.12 5.11
CA THR A 194 3.63 26.26 5.95
C THR A 194 3.51 25.51 7.27
N ARG A 195 2.29 25.39 7.80
CA ARG A 195 1.99 24.68 9.05
C ARG A 195 2.41 23.20 8.97
N LYS A 196 2.02 22.51 7.90
CA LYS A 196 2.42 21.12 7.58
C LYS A 196 3.93 21.00 7.33
N LYS A 197 4.57 22.00 6.72
CA LYS A 197 6.05 22.03 6.56
C LYS A 197 6.77 22.07 7.90
N ILE A 198 6.28 22.88 8.85
CA ILE A 198 6.81 22.93 10.22
C ILE A 198 6.56 21.61 10.94
N GLY A 199 5.33 21.09 10.89
CA GLY A 199 4.97 19.79 11.49
C GLY A 199 5.86 18.65 10.99
N LYS A 200 6.10 18.57 9.69
CA LYS A 200 7.06 17.64 9.08
C LYS A 200 8.47 17.79 9.65
N ALA A 201 9.00 19.01 9.69
CA ALA A 201 10.36 19.26 10.15
C ALA A 201 10.54 18.86 11.63
N LEU A 202 9.56 19.19 12.46
CA LEU A 202 9.55 18.85 13.88
C LEU A 202 9.45 17.33 14.10
N LEU A 203 8.49 16.66 13.45
CA LEU A 203 8.28 15.21 13.60
C LEU A 203 9.50 14.44 13.11
N TYR A 204 10.04 14.83 11.95
CA TYR A 204 11.22 14.19 11.37
C TYR A 204 12.44 14.37 12.28
N THR A 205 12.70 15.59 12.76
CA THR A 205 13.83 15.87 13.67
C THR A 205 13.72 15.07 14.95
N LEU A 206 12.51 14.96 15.52
CA LEU A 206 12.26 14.21 16.75
C LEU A 206 12.58 12.71 16.59
N PHE A 207 12.17 12.10 15.46
CA PHE A 207 12.29 10.65 15.27
C PHE A 207 13.51 10.22 14.45
N LEU A 208 14.24 11.13 13.81
CA LEU A 208 15.41 10.82 12.98
C LEU A 208 16.46 9.97 13.71
N PRO A 209 16.85 10.26 14.98
CA PRO A 209 17.84 9.44 15.67
C PRO A 209 17.37 7.99 15.85
N ALA A 210 16.14 7.79 16.31
CA ALA A 210 15.54 6.47 16.51
C ALA A 210 15.38 5.71 15.17
N PHE A 211 14.87 6.41 14.15
CA PHE A 211 14.70 5.83 12.82
C PHE A 211 16.05 5.39 12.21
N SER A 212 17.11 6.18 12.42
CA SER A 212 18.46 5.88 11.92
C SER A 212 19.04 4.59 12.48
N ILE A 213 18.72 4.22 13.72
CA ILE A 213 19.15 2.95 14.32
C ILE A 213 18.54 1.77 13.55
N GLY A 214 17.22 1.80 13.32
CA GLY A 214 16.54 0.75 12.54
C GLY A 214 17.08 0.66 11.11
N MET A 215 17.31 1.81 10.47
CA MET A 215 17.85 1.89 9.11
C MET A 215 19.28 1.34 9.00
N LEU A 216 20.14 1.59 9.99
CA LEU A 216 21.49 1.03 10.04
C LEU A 216 21.46 -0.50 10.02
N PHE A 217 20.68 -1.12 10.89
CA PHE A 217 20.56 -2.58 10.94
C PHE A 217 19.90 -3.15 9.69
N PHE A 218 18.98 -2.42 9.06
CA PHE A 218 18.44 -2.81 7.77
C PHE A 218 19.54 -2.85 6.68
N ILE A 219 20.32 -1.78 6.54
CA ILE A 219 21.40 -1.72 5.54
C ILE A 219 22.40 -2.86 5.76
N ILE A 220 22.78 -3.13 7.01
CA ILE A 220 23.66 -4.25 7.37
C ILE A 220 23.03 -5.58 6.95
N SER A 221 21.75 -5.80 7.27
CA SER A 221 21.05 -7.05 6.96
C SER A 221 20.96 -7.29 5.44
N VAL A 222 20.66 -6.25 4.66
CA VAL A 222 20.63 -6.32 3.19
C VAL A 222 22.02 -6.63 2.63
N LYS A 223 23.07 -5.92 3.09
CA LYS A 223 24.44 -6.12 2.61
C LYS A 223 24.97 -7.52 2.90
N LEU A 224 24.67 -8.04 4.09
CA LEU A 224 25.07 -9.39 4.49
C LEU A 224 24.16 -10.48 3.91
N GLY A 225 23.06 -10.10 3.25
CA GLY A 225 22.07 -11.06 2.75
C GLY A 225 21.50 -11.92 3.87
N ILE A 226 21.32 -11.36 5.06
CA ILE A 226 20.72 -12.01 6.23
C ILE A 226 19.36 -11.39 6.54
N ARG A 227 18.55 -12.14 7.29
CA ARG A 227 17.31 -11.60 7.85
C ARG A 227 17.65 -10.65 9.01
N ALA A 228 16.92 -9.55 9.14
CA ALA A 228 17.15 -8.61 10.23
C ALA A 228 16.91 -9.29 11.59
N PRO A 229 17.73 -9.00 12.63
CA PRO A 229 17.52 -9.56 13.96
C PRO A 229 16.11 -9.22 14.47
N ARG A 230 15.48 -10.18 15.17
CA ARG A 230 14.09 -10.03 15.63
C ARG A 230 13.88 -8.76 16.46
N TRP A 231 14.84 -8.41 17.32
CA TRP A 231 14.73 -7.20 18.16
C TRP A 231 14.63 -5.92 17.32
N VAL A 232 15.25 -5.87 16.13
CA VAL A 232 15.15 -4.73 15.21
C VAL A 232 13.74 -4.64 14.63
N ALA A 233 13.15 -5.79 14.29
CA ALA A 233 11.79 -5.86 13.77
C ALA A 233 10.77 -5.40 14.82
N VAL A 234 10.93 -5.87 16.07
CA VAL A 234 10.12 -5.42 17.21
C VAL A 234 10.31 -3.93 17.48
N TYR A 235 11.55 -3.45 17.52
CA TYR A 235 11.89 -2.04 17.72
C TYR A 235 11.23 -1.13 16.68
N THR A 236 11.38 -1.44 15.39
CA THR A 236 10.79 -0.64 14.31
C THR A 236 9.27 -0.68 14.32
N SER A 237 8.66 -1.80 14.71
CA SER A 237 7.21 -1.90 14.89
C SER A 237 6.69 -0.94 15.96
N TYR A 238 7.32 -0.94 17.15
CA TYR A 238 6.95 -0.02 18.23
C TYR A 238 7.28 1.44 17.90
N LEU A 239 8.41 1.70 17.23
CA LEU A 239 8.76 3.03 16.77
C LEU A 239 7.71 3.58 15.79
N SER A 240 7.29 2.78 14.81
CA SER A 240 6.21 3.14 13.87
C SER A 240 4.91 3.46 14.61
N LYS A 241 4.50 2.61 15.56
CA LYS A 241 3.33 2.87 16.40
C LYS A 241 3.45 4.18 17.18
N GLY A 242 4.63 4.44 17.77
CA GLY A 242 4.93 5.68 18.48
C GLY A 242 4.83 6.92 17.59
N ILE A 243 5.40 6.87 16.38
CA ILE A 243 5.31 7.95 15.38
C ILE A 243 3.86 8.22 15.02
N HIS A 244 3.05 7.19 14.77
CA HIS A 244 1.64 7.32 14.42
C HIS A 244 0.82 7.91 15.57
N ILE A 245 1.03 7.47 16.81
CA ILE A 245 0.37 8.06 17.98
C ILE A 245 0.78 9.52 18.15
N MET A 246 2.07 9.82 18.01
CA MET A 246 2.59 11.18 18.12
C MET A 246 1.95 12.08 17.07
N HIS A 247 1.87 11.58 15.84
CA HIS A 247 1.26 12.29 14.72
C HIS A 247 -0.23 12.56 14.99
N ASP A 248 -1.03 11.51 15.12
CA ASP A 248 -2.50 11.61 15.12
C ASP A 248 -3.02 12.37 16.35
N LYS A 249 -2.38 12.21 17.52
CA LYS A 249 -2.88 12.83 18.76
C LYS A 249 -2.34 14.24 19.01
N TYR A 250 -1.14 14.56 18.52
CA TYR A 250 -0.45 15.78 18.94
C TYR A 250 0.11 16.62 17.80
N PHE A 251 0.32 16.06 16.60
CA PHE A 251 0.74 16.89 15.46
C PHE A 251 -0.44 17.26 14.58
N GLU A 252 -1.28 16.31 14.21
CA GLU A 252 -2.40 16.54 13.28
C GLU A 252 -3.33 17.69 13.72
N PRO A 253 -3.76 17.80 15.00
CA PRO A 253 -4.57 18.94 15.44
C PRO A 253 -3.86 20.30 15.30
N TYR A 254 -2.53 20.31 15.42
CA TYR A 254 -1.71 21.53 15.49
C TYR A 254 -0.95 21.86 14.21
N PHE A 255 -0.84 20.94 13.27
CA PHE A 255 -0.09 21.11 12.03
C PHE A 255 -0.85 20.69 10.77
N GLY A 256 -2.04 20.09 10.91
CA GLY A 256 -2.79 19.49 9.82
C GLY A 256 -2.38 18.04 9.57
N SER A 257 -3.14 17.33 8.74
CA SER A 257 -2.88 15.91 8.49
C SER A 257 -1.58 15.71 7.71
N GLY A 258 -0.74 14.81 8.23
CA GLY A 258 0.41 14.26 7.53
C GLY A 258 0.07 13.03 6.70
N ASN A 259 -1.17 12.54 6.74
CA ASN A 259 -1.60 11.29 6.11
C ASN A 259 -2.44 11.50 4.84
N ASN A 260 -3.15 12.61 4.76
CA ASN A 260 -4.06 12.97 3.67
C ASN A 260 -4.22 14.51 3.57
N ASN A 261 -4.95 14.96 2.56
CA ASN A 261 -5.26 16.36 2.29
C ASN A 261 -6.74 16.69 2.65
N LEU A 262 -7.42 15.86 3.46
CA LEU A 262 -8.85 16.02 3.73
C LEU A 262 -9.14 17.27 4.58
N ASP A 263 -8.16 17.72 5.36
CA ASP A 263 -8.19 18.96 6.14
C ASP A 263 -8.03 20.24 5.29
N GLU A 264 -7.91 20.11 3.96
CA GLU A 264 -7.76 21.22 3.02
C GLU A 264 -8.96 21.41 2.09
N VAL A 265 -10.02 20.62 2.27
CA VAL A 265 -11.23 20.63 1.41
C VAL A 265 -12.32 21.58 1.95
N ASP A 266 -11.99 22.43 2.92
CA ASP A 266 -12.89 23.46 3.49
C ASP A 266 -12.66 24.85 2.86
#